data_AF-A0A932NB81-F1
#
_entry.id   AF-A0A932NB81-F1
#
_cell.length_a   1.000
_cell.length_b   1.000
_cell.length_c   1.000
_cell.angle_alpha   90.00
_cell.angle_beta   90.00
_cell.angle_gamma   90.00
#
_symmetry.space_group_name_H-M   'P 1'
#
loop_
_entity.id
_entity.type
_entity.pdbx_description
1 polymer ?
#
loop_
_entity_poly.entity_id
_entity_poly.type
_entity_poly.pdbx_seq_one_letter_code
_entity_poly.pdbx_strand_id
1 'polypeptide(L)'
;MQTFAQFRYTEISRAFKQAPWRVQTQMIATLAVVAVVVVALGGMYLAEASRAATAGRDVQSLQEQKAALNFAIDRQEATLAEAKALTRLEARARELGYVPALSEQMEFLVVNGYPGAQTVAATPAAEVALPDYNESLGTAVAHWLSTVIRPGG
;
A
#
# COMPACT_ATOMS: atom_id res chain seq x y z
N MET A 1 -90.86 -4.25 28.10
CA MET A 1 -90.12 -5.53 28.12
C MET A 1 -89.27 -5.59 26.86
N GLN A 2 -87.98 -5.26 27.00
CA GLN A 2 -86.82 -6.12 26.68
C GLN A 2 -86.71 -6.50 25.19
N THR A 3 -85.76 -5.93 24.44
CA THR A 3 -84.36 -6.41 24.25
C THR A 3 -84.40 -7.77 23.49
N PHE A 4 -83.77 -7.97 22.33
CA PHE A 4 -82.33 -8.24 22.18
C PHE A 4 -81.83 -8.13 20.72
N ALA A 5 -80.62 -7.57 20.62
CA ALA A 5 -79.52 -8.04 19.78
C ALA A 5 -79.65 -7.92 18.25
N GLN A 6 -79.68 -6.69 17.77
CA GLN A 6 -79.16 -6.36 16.44
C GLN A 6 -77.75 -5.77 16.61
N PHE A 7 -76.82 -6.26 15.79
CA PHE A 7 -75.46 -5.76 15.54
C PHE A 7 -74.38 -5.97 16.62
N ARG A 8 -73.77 -7.16 16.62
CA ARG A 8 -72.39 -7.36 17.12
C ARG A 8 -71.54 -8.03 16.04
N TYR A 9 -71.12 -7.27 15.02
CA TYR A 9 -70.03 -7.74 14.14
C TYR A 9 -69.08 -6.63 13.64
N THR A 10 -69.26 -5.36 14.04
CA THR A 10 -68.53 -4.25 13.42
C THR A 10 -67.44 -3.61 14.29
N GLU A 11 -67.22 -4.11 15.51
CA GLU A 11 -66.31 -3.45 16.46
C GLU A 11 -64.91 -4.08 16.55
N ILE A 12 -64.55 -5.04 15.68
CA ILE A 12 -63.17 -5.59 15.65
C ILE A 12 -62.29 -4.88 14.59
N SER A 13 -62.89 -4.20 13.61
CA SER A 13 -62.14 -3.60 12.49
C SER A 13 -61.70 -2.14 12.72
N ARG A 14 -62.05 -1.51 13.84
CA ARG A 14 -61.69 -0.10 14.12
C ARG A 14 -60.33 0.09 14.79
N ALA A 15 -59.68 -0.98 15.25
CA ALA A 15 -58.34 -0.89 15.86
C ALA A 15 -57.18 -0.90 14.85
N PHE A 16 -57.40 -1.34 13.60
CA PHE A 16 -56.37 -1.37 12.54
C PHE A 16 -56.26 -0.07 11.72
N LYS A 17 -56.88 1.02 12.19
CA LYS A 17 -56.84 2.34 11.53
C LYS A 17 -55.92 3.34 12.24
N GLN A 18 -54.95 2.88 13.02
CA GLN A 18 -53.87 3.74 13.50
C GLN A 18 -52.84 3.96 12.38
N ALA A 19 -53.16 4.91 11.51
CA ALA A 19 -52.28 5.70 10.65
C ALA A 19 -51.30 4.92 9.73
N PRO A 20 -51.78 4.19 8.70
CA PRO A 20 -50.94 3.70 7.60
C PRO A 20 -50.13 4.81 6.90
N TRP A 21 -50.58 6.07 7.01
CA TRP A 21 -49.89 7.27 6.54
C TRP A 21 -48.45 7.39 7.07
N ARG A 22 -48.18 7.05 8.35
CA ARG A 22 -46.83 7.21 8.95
C ARG A 22 -45.84 6.20 8.38
N VAL A 23 -46.29 4.94 8.20
CA VAL A 23 -45.47 3.86 7.66
C VAL A 23 -45.14 4.12 6.18
N GLN A 24 -46.09 4.65 5.42
CA GLN A 24 -45.85 5.08 4.04
C GLN A 24 -44.83 6.23 3.96
N THR A 25 -44.98 7.27 4.77
CA THR A 25 -44.00 8.37 4.81
C THR A 25 -42.63 7.91 5.31
N GLN A 26 -42.58 6.97 6.26
CA GLN A 26 -41.32 6.47 6.81
C GLN A 26 -40.58 5.59 5.79
N MET A 27 -41.28 4.78 5.00
CA MET A 27 -40.68 4.02 3.90
C MET A 27 -40.14 4.92 2.78
N ILE A 28 -40.88 5.97 2.42
CA ILE A 28 -40.39 6.94 1.42
C ILE A 28 -39.18 7.70 1.95
N ALA A 29 -39.20 8.09 3.23
CA ALA A 29 -38.07 8.76 3.87
C ALA A 29 -36.83 7.85 3.97
N THR A 30 -36.98 6.58 4.37
CA THR A 30 -35.85 5.65 4.41
C THR A 30 -35.31 5.36 3.02
N LEU A 31 -36.17 5.17 2.02
CA LEU A 31 -35.75 5.02 0.62
C LEU A 31 -34.97 6.25 0.13
N ALA A 32 -35.45 7.46 0.46
CA ALA A 32 -34.77 8.70 0.10
C ALA A 32 -33.38 8.79 0.76
N VAL A 33 -33.25 8.43 2.04
CA VAL A 33 -31.95 8.41 2.73
C VAL A 33 -31.01 7.38 2.10
N VAL A 34 -31.48 6.18 1.79
CA VAL A 34 -30.69 5.15 1.11
C VAL A 34 -30.25 5.63 -0.27
N ALA A 35 -31.13 6.27 -1.04
CA ALA A 35 -30.80 6.83 -2.35
C ALA A 35 -29.71 7.91 -2.24
N VAL A 36 -29.80 8.81 -1.25
CA VAL A 36 -28.75 9.82 -1.00
C VAL A 36 -27.41 9.17 -0.67
N VAL A 37 -27.39 8.13 0.16
CA VAL A 37 -26.17 7.38 0.48
C VAL A 37 -25.58 6.71 -0.76
N VAL A 38 -26.41 6.07 -1.59
CA VAL A 38 -25.96 5.43 -2.85
C VAL A 38 -25.40 6.46 -3.83
N VAL A 39 -26.03 7.63 -3.97
CA VAL A 39 -25.53 8.72 -4.81
C VAL A 39 -24.23 9.30 -4.26
N ALA A 40 -24.11 9.46 -2.94
CA ALA A 40 -22.87 9.93 -2.31
C ALA A 40 -21.72 8.93 -2.51
N LEU A 41 -21.97 7.63 -2.31
CA LEU A 41 -20.99 6.57 -2.55
C LEU A 41 -20.63 6.45 -4.02
N GLY A 42 -21.62 6.53 -4.92
CA GLY A 42 -21.39 6.52 -6.37
C GLY A 42 -20.61 7.75 -6.82
N GLY A 43 -20.92 8.93 -6.28
CA GLY A 43 -20.20 10.17 -6.52
C GLY A 43 -18.77 10.14 -5.98
N MET A 44 -18.56 9.56 -4.79
CA MET A 44 -17.22 9.33 -4.21
C MET A 44 -16.41 8.35 -5.07
N TYR A 45 -17.01 7.23 -5.48
CA TYR A 45 -16.37 6.23 -6.35
C TYR A 45 -16.05 6.81 -7.74
N LEU A 46 -16.92 7.69 -8.25
CA LEU A 46 -16.70 8.42 -9.49
C LEU A 46 -15.66 9.54 -9.32
N ALA A 47 -15.59 10.18 -8.15
CA ALA A 47 -14.56 11.15 -7.79
C ALA A 47 -13.19 10.48 -7.69
N GLU A 48 -13.14 9.25 -7.20
CA GLU A 48 -11.94 8.40 -7.16
C GLU A 48 -11.53 7.97 -8.57
N ALA A 49 -12.50 7.57 -9.40
CA ALA A 49 -12.27 7.26 -10.81
C ALA A 49 -11.85 8.48 -11.66
N SER A 50 -12.30 9.69 -11.31
CA SER A 50 -11.90 10.92 -12.01
C SER A 50 -10.56 11.47 -11.54
N ARG A 51 -10.15 11.20 -10.29
CA ARG A 51 -8.76 11.38 -9.86
C ARG A 51 -7.80 10.52 -10.68
N ALA A 52 -8.22 9.36 -11.18
CA ALA A 52 -7.39 8.52 -12.07
C ALA A 52 -7.12 9.15 -13.44
N ALA A 53 -8.00 10.04 -13.95
CA ALA A 53 -7.81 10.68 -15.25
C ALA A 53 -6.79 11.84 -15.20
N THR A 54 -6.68 12.55 -14.07
CA THR A 54 -5.65 13.59 -13.87
C THR A 54 -4.36 13.01 -13.29
N ALA A 55 -4.46 12.06 -12.35
CA ALA A 55 -3.31 11.34 -11.81
C ALA A 55 -2.62 10.45 -12.85
N GLY A 56 -3.32 10.02 -13.91
CA GLY A 56 -2.72 9.24 -15.01
C GLY A 56 -1.61 10.01 -15.75
N ARG A 57 -1.79 11.31 -16.01
CA ARG A 57 -0.75 12.13 -16.65
C ARG A 57 0.45 12.34 -15.73
N ASP A 58 0.21 12.57 -14.45
CA ASP A 58 1.28 12.75 -13.47
C ASP A 58 2.07 11.45 -13.28
N VAL A 59 1.38 10.31 -13.20
CA VAL A 59 2.01 8.97 -13.15
C VAL A 59 2.84 8.72 -14.41
N GLN A 60 2.34 9.06 -15.59
CA GLN A 60 3.09 8.92 -16.83
C GLN A 60 4.35 9.81 -16.82
N SER A 61 4.23 11.06 -16.38
CA SER A 61 5.39 11.98 -16.25
C SER A 61 6.43 11.50 -15.23
N LEU A 62 5.98 10.86 -14.14
CA LEU A 62 6.86 10.29 -13.11
C LEU A 62 7.55 9.01 -13.61
N GLN A 63 6.85 8.20 -14.40
CA GLN A 63 7.44 7.02 -15.05
C GLN A 63 8.49 7.42 -16.09
N GLU A 64 8.24 8.46 -16.90
CA GLU A 64 9.21 9.00 -17.85
C GLU A 64 10.45 9.55 -17.13
N GLN A 65 10.26 10.32 -16.04
CA GLN A 65 11.37 10.80 -15.21
C GLN A 65 12.18 9.66 -14.59
N LYS A 66 11.51 8.62 -14.08
CA LYS A 66 12.17 7.43 -13.53
C LYS A 66 12.99 6.71 -14.60
N ALA A 67 12.44 6.54 -15.80
CA ALA A 67 13.16 5.91 -16.91
C ALA A 67 14.39 6.73 -17.32
N ALA A 68 14.27 8.05 -17.41
CA ALA A 68 15.40 8.95 -17.71
C ALA A 68 16.50 8.87 -16.64
N LEU A 69 16.11 8.83 -15.37
CA LEU A 69 17.06 8.74 -14.25
C LEU A 69 17.78 7.39 -14.23
N ASN A 70 17.06 6.29 -14.44
CA ASN A 70 17.65 4.95 -14.53
C ASN A 70 18.66 4.87 -15.68
N PHE A 71 18.31 5.39 -16.85
CA PHE A 71 19.24 5.43 -17.98
C PHE A 71 20.51 6.23 -17.66
N ALA A 72 20.40 7.32 -16.89
CA ALA A 72 21.56 8.09 -16.44
C ALA A 72 22.43 7.31 -15.46
N ILE A 73 21.83 6.56 -14.52
CA ILE A 73 22.53 5.67 -13.59
C ILE A 73 23.31 4.60 -14.36
N ASP A 74 22.64 3.87 -15.25
CA ASP A 74 23.26 2.79 -16.04
C ASP A 74 24.47 3.32 -16.84
N ARG A 75 24.35 4.52 -17.41
CA ARG A 75 25.45 5.17 -18.14
C ARG A 75 26.61 5.55 -17.21
N GLN A 76 26.33 6.05 -16.02
CA GLN A 76 27.37 6.36 -15.03
C GLN A 76 28.05 5.10 -14.52
N GLU A 77 27.30 4.02 -14.29
CA GLU A 77 27.85 2.72 -13.91
C GLU A 77 28.74 2.14 -15.00
N ALA A 78 28.32 2.22 -16.27
CA ALA A 78 29.14 1.82 -17.42
C ALA A 78 30.45 2.61 -17.47
N THR A 79 30.38 3.93 -17.24
CA THR A 79 31.57 4.81 -17.23
C THR A 79 32.49 4.49 -16.04
N LEU A 80 31.92 4.18 -14.87
CA LEU A 80 32.67 3.76 -13.70
C LEU A 80 33.31 2.39 -13.91
N ALA A 81 32.61 1.45 -14.55
CA ALA A 81 33.15 0.14 -14.90
C ALA A 81 34.30 0.29 -15.91
N GLU A 82 34.19 1.18 -16.88
CA GLU A 82 35.27 1.52 -17.82
C GLU A 82 36.44 2.24 -17.13
N ALA A 83 36.18 3.12 -16.17
CA ALA A 83 37.21 3.80 -15.38
C ALA A 83 37.91 2.87 -14.39
N LYS A 84 37.17 1.92 -13.81
CA LYS A 84 37.68 0.87 -12.91
C LYS A 84 38.16 -0.36 -13.66
N ALA A 85 38.07 -0.39 -15.00
CA ALA A 85 38.49 -1.53 -15.79
C ALA A 85 39.94 -1.83 -15.46
N LEU A 86 40.17 -3.01 -14.89
CA LEU A 86 41.47 -3.54 -14.47
C LEU A 86 42.54 -3.30 -15.55
N THR A 87 42.13 -3.34 -16.82
CA THR A 87 42.94 -3.01 -18.00
C THR A 87 43.62 -1.64 -17.95
N ARG A 88 42.95 -0.57 -17.49
CA ARG A 88 43.57 0.76 -17.35
C ARG A 88 44.55 0.81 -16.20
N LEU A 89 44.23 0.16 -15.09
CA LEU A 89 45.14 0.05 -13.95
C LEU A 89 46.39 -0.74 -14.31
N GLU A 90 46.24 -1.87 -15.01
CA GLU A 90 47.33 -2.69 -15.53
C GLU A 90 48.17 -1.98 -16.58
N ALA A 91 47.54 -1.23 -17.49
CA ALA A 91 48.26 -0.43 -18.48
C ALA A 91 49.10 0.64 -17.79
N ARG A 92 48.53 1.36 -16.82
CA ARG A 92 49.24 2.38 -16.05
C ARG A 92 50.33 1.79 -15.15
N ALA A 93 50.09 0.62 -14.56
CA ALA A 93 51.09 -0.09 -13.76
C ALA A 93 52.29 -0.48 -14.62
N ARG A 94 52.05 -1.00 -15.84
CA ARG A 94 53.11 -1.30 -16.81
C ARG A 94 53.89 -0.06 -17.25
N GLU A 95 53.22 1.06 -17.50
CA GLU A 95 53.88 2.34 -17.82
C GLU A 95 54.79 2.83 -16.69
N LEU A 96 54.40 2.60 -15.44
CA LEU A 96 55.18 2.96 -14.25
C LEU A 96 56.29 1.93 -13.93
N GLY A 97 56.45 0.89 -14.76
CA GLY A 97 57.48 -0.13 -14.60
C GLY A 97 57.13 -1.24 -13.62
N TYR A 98 55.89 -1.32 -13.16
CA TYR A 98 55.41 -2.47 -12.37
C TYR A 98 55.25 -3.70 -13.26
N VAL A 99 55.60 -4.86 -12.71
CA VAL A 99 55.58 -6.16 -13.38
C VAL A 99 54.65 -7.09 -12.57
N PRO A 100 53.88 -7.98 -13.21
CA PRO A 100 53.05 -8.94 -12.49
C PRO A 100 53.92 -9.79 -11.55
N ALA A 101 53.55 -9.85 -10.27
CA ALA A 101 54.28 -10.64 -9.29
C ALA A 101 54.12 -12.13 -9.61
N LEU A 102 55.22 -12.80 -9.94
CA LEU A 102 55.25 -14.24 -10.14
C LEU A 102 55.34 -14.93 -8.77
N SER A 103 54.73 -16.12 -8.63
CA SER A 103 54.73 -16.89 -7.37
C SER A 103 56.13 -17.18 -6.83
N GLU A 104 57.14 -17.20 -7.70
CA GLU A 104 58.54 -17.43 -7.36
C GLU A 104 59.23 -16.19 -6.73
N GLN A 105 58.59 -15.02 -6.81
CA GLN A 105 59.10 -13.74 -6.29
C GLN A 105 58.37 -13.28 -5.01
N MET A 106 57.38 -14.05 -4.55
CA MET A 106 56.60 -13.74 -3.34
C MET A 106 57.28 -14.34 -2.11
N GLU A 107 57.82 -13.48 -1.25
CA GLU A 107 58.31 -13.86 0.07
C GLU A 107 57.18 -13.71 1.10
N PHE A 108 56.79 -14.84 1.71
CA PHE A 108 55.70 -14.87 2.68
C PHE A 108 56.24 -14.64 4.10
N LEU A 109 55.94 -13.47 4.68
CA LEU A 109 56.27 -13.18 6.07
C LEU A 109 55.16 -13.72 7.00
N VAL A 110 55.52 -14.61 7.92
CA VAL A 110 54.58 -15.09 8.95
C VAL A 110 54.47 -14.03 10.05
N VAL A 111 53.37 -13.28 10.03
CA VAL A 111 53.04 -12.30 11.07
C VAL A 111 52.39 -13.03 12.25
N ASN A 112 53.11 -13.13 13.37
CA ASN A 112 52.58 -13.69 14.61
C ASN A 112 51.41 -12.83 15.10
N GLY A 113 50.24 -13.47 15.28
CA GLY A 113 49.00 -12.79 15.68
C GLY A 113 48.11 -12.31 14.52
N TYR A 114 48.41 -12.65 13.26
CA TYR A 114 47.50 -12.37 12.15
C TYR A 114 46.28 -13.30 12.22
N PRO A 115 45.04 -12.78 12.40
CA PRO A 115 43.84 -13.59 12.58
C PRO A 115 43.37 -14.32 11.30
N GLY A 116 44.18 -14.31 10.23
CA GLY A 116 43.80 -14.77 8.90
C GLY A 116 42.90 -13.76 8.18
N ALA A 117 42.71 -13.94 6.87
CA ALA A 117 41.64 -13.25 6.17
C ALA A 117 40.32 -13.68 6.80
N GLN A 118 39.68 -12.78 7.55
CA GLN A 118 38.32 -13.00 8.03
C GLN A 118 37.46 -13.07 6.77
N THR A 119 37.11 -14.28 6.34
CA THR A 119 35.98 -14.47 5.45
C THR A 119 34.78 -13.97 6.22
N VAL A 120 34.45 -12.69 6.03
CA VAL A 120 33.16 -12.16 6.39
C VAL A 120 32.20 -13.02 5.58
N ALA A 121 31.61 -14.02 6.24
CA ALA A 121 30.55 -14.81 5.63
C ALA A 121 29.58 -13.80 5.05
N ALA A 122 29.29 -13.91 3.75
CA ALA A 122 28.28 -13.08 3.11
C ALA A 122 27.11 -13.04 4.08
N THR A 123 26.83 -11.85 4.63
CA THR A 123 25.77 -11.67 5.61
C THR A 123 24.57 -12.38 5.03
N PRO A 124 24.04 -13.46 5.66
CA PRO A 124 22.84 -14.10 5.13
C PRO A 124 21.86 -12.95 5.00
N ALA A 125 21.41 -12.71 3.76
CA ALA A 125 20.62 -11.53 3.40
C ALA A 125 19.67 -11.30 4.56
N ALA A 126 19.94 -10.25 5.35
CA ALA A 126 19.18 -10.02 6.56
C ALA A 126 17.75 -9.96 6.06
N GLU A 127 16.97 -10.98 6.40
CA GLU A 127 15.60 -11.07 5.98
C GLU A 127 14.98 -9.85 6.61
N VAL A 128 14.81 -8.82 5.79
CA VAL A 128 14.17 -7.58 6.19
C VAL A 128 12.80 -8.06 6.57
N ALA A 129 12.56 -8.18 7.88
CA ALA A 129 11.29 -8.56 8.42
C ALA A 129 10.32 -7.47 7.96
N LEU A 130 9.69 -7.72 6.82
CA LEU A 130 8.58 -6.93 6.34
C LEU A 130 7.58 -6.93 7.49
N PRO A 131 7.05 -5.76 7.91
CA PRO A 131 6.00 -5.73 8.91
C PRO A 131 4.90 -6.71 8.48
N ASP A 132 4.51 -7.59 9.39
CA ASP A 132 3.43 -8.54 9.12
C ASP A 132 2.14 -7.74 9.00
N TYR A 133 1.74 -7.42 7.76
CA TYR A 133 0.48 -6.76 7.44
C TYR A 133 -0.67 -7.79 7.41
N ASN A 134 -0.68 -8.76 8.33
CA ASN A 134 -1.78 -9.72 8.47
C ASN A 134 -3.03 -9.12 9.12
N GLU A 135 -2.97 -7.85 9.57
CA GLU A 135 -4.15 -7.17 10.06
C GLU A 135 -5.17 -7.10 8.91
N SER A 136 -6.20 -7.92 9.03
CA SER A 136 -7.31 -7.91 8.10
C SER A 136 -7.87 -6.50 7.99
N LEU A 137 -8.32 -6.10 6.81
CA LEU A 137 -9.00 -4.80 6.63
C LEU A 137 -10.16 -4.61 7.64
N GLY A 138 -10.77 -5.72 8.08
CA GLY A 138 -11.77 -5.72 9.15
C GLY A 138 -11.26 -5.25 10.51
N THR A 139 -10.05 -5.64 10.92
CA THR A 139 -9.45 -5.21 12.20
C THR A 139 -9.04 -3.73 12.16
N ALA A 140 -8.51 -3.26 11.04
CA ALA A 140 -8.18 -1.84 10.86
C ALA A 140 -9.43 -0.95 10.89
N VAL A 141 -10.51 -1.38 10.23
CA VAL A 141 -11.80 -0.66 10.24
C VAL A 141 -12.43 -0.68 11.64
N ALA A 142 -12.38 -1.81 12.36
CA ALA A 142 -12.90 -1.89 13.73
C ALA A 142 -12.15 -0.95 14.69
N HIS A 143 -10.82 -0.87 14.57
CA HIS A 143 -10.01 0.03 15.39
C HIS A 143 -10.32 1.51 15.11
N TRP A 144 -10.39 1.91 13.83
CA TRP A 144 -10.78 3.27 13.45
C TRP A 144 -12.20 3.61 13.94
N LEU A 145 -13.15 2.69 13.77
CA LEU A 145 -14.54 2.89 14.19
C LEU A 145 -14.65 3.08 15.71
N SER A 146 -13.89 2.30 16.49
CA SER A 146 -13.85 2.47 17.96
C SER A 146 -13.26 3.81 18.39
N THR A 147 -12.30 4.34 17.62
CA THR A 147 -11.68 5.64 17.88
C THR A 147 -12.65 6.79 17.59
N VAL A 148 -13.44 6.65 16.53
CA VAL A 148 -14.42 7.67 16.11
C VAL A 148 -15.69 7.66 16.98
N ILE A 149 -16.09 6.50 17.49
CA ILE A 149 -17.34 6.37 18.26
C ILE A 149 -17.17 6.68 19.75
N ARG A 150 -15.95 6.86 20.27
CA ARG A 150 -15.75 7.26 21.68
C ARG A 150 -16.26 8.71 21.89
N PRO A 151 -17.43 8.94 22.52
CA PRO A 151 -17.76 10.26 23.01
C PRO A 151 -16.85 10.49 24.23
N GLY A 152 -16.28 11.69 24.37
CA GLY A 152 -15.48 12.00 25.56
C GLY A 152 -16.29 11.77 26.84
N GLY A 153 -15.63 11.17 27.85
CA GLY A 153 -16.12 11.09 29.24
C GLY A 153 -16.84 9.81 29.58
#